data_AF-D4MJA7-F1
#
_entry.id   AF-D4MJA7-F1
#
_cell.length_a   1.000
_cell.length_b   1.000
_cell.length_c   1.000
_cell.angle_alpha   90.00
_cell.angle_beta   90.00
_cell.angle_gamma   90.00
#
_symmetry.space_group_name_H-M   'P 1'
#
loop_
_entity.id
_entity.type
_entity.pdbx_description
1 polymer ?
#
loop_
_entity_poly.entity_id
_entity_poly.type
_entity_poly.pdbx_seq_one_letter_code
_entity_poly.pdbx_strand_id
1 'polypeptide(L)'
;MFGEYMVYVNDKPVLLVCDNTVYVKKLPEIEELMSGAECGVPYDSAKEHYILDIEDRELTAKAVEILERITPVPKKKAKKK
;
A
#
# COMPACT_ATOMS: atom_id res chain seq x y z
N MET A 1 1.69 11.67 -11.33
CA MET A 1 2.71 10.64 -11.60
C MET A 1 2.53 9.54 -10.56
N PHE A 2 2.71 8.27 -10.94
CA PHE A 2 2.64 7.16 -9.97
C PHE A 2 3.77 7.33 -8.94
N GLY A 3 3.49 6.97 -7.68
CA GLY A 3 4.39 7.18 -6.55
C GLY A 3 5.83 6.76 -6.82
N GLU A 4 6.76 7.44 -6.15
CA GLU A 4 8.19 7.31 -6.36
C GLU A 4 8.65 5.85 -6.28
N TYR A 5 8.09 5.09 -5.34
CA TYR A 5 8.41 3.68 -5.17
C TYR A 5 7.18 2.82 -4.86
N MET A 6 7.19 1.59 -5.34
CA MET A 6 6.24 0.55 -4.96
C MET A 6 6.99 -0.56 -4.23
N VAL A 7 6.56 -0.88 -3.01
CA VAL A 7 7.17 -1.88 -2.16
C VAL A 7 6.48 -3.21 -2.38
N TYR A 8 7.28 -4.25 -2.63
CA TYR A 8 6.81 -5.60 -2.85
C TYR A 8 7.15 -6.50 -1.68
N VAL A 9 6.18 -7.31 -1.25
CA VAL A 9 6.34 -8.38 -0.26
C VAL A 9 5.88 -9.67 -0.94
N ASN A 10 6.75 -10.67 -1.03
CA ASN A 10 6.47 -11.94 -1.73
C ASN A 10 5.93 -11.73 -3.17
N ASP A 11 6.62 -10.88 -3.94
CA ASP A 11 6.25 -10.45 -5.31
C ASP A 11 4.88 -9.72 -5.42
N LYS A 12 4.23 -9.38 -4.30
CA LYS A 12 2.96 -8.66 -4.29
C LYS A 12 3.18 -7.17 -3.99
N PRO A 13 2.56 -6.24 -4.74
CA PRO A 13 2.69 -4.81 -4.50
C PRO A 13 1.86 -4.40 -3.28
N VAL A 14 2.52 -4.22 -2.13
CA VAL A 14 1.84 -4.02 -0.85
C VAL A 14 1.75 -2.54 -0.47
N LEU A 15 2.82 -1.77 -0.63
CA LEU A 15 2.86 -0.35 -0.22
C LEU A 15 3.23 0.56 -1.40
N LEU A 16 2.73 1.78 -1.36
CA LEU A 16 3.12 2.86 -2.27
C LEU A 16 3.85 3.94 -1.46
N VAL A 17 5.01 4.39 -1.91
CA VAL A 17 5.75 5.47 -1.26
C VAL A 17 5.73 6.69 -2.17
N CYS A 18 5.24 7.80 -1.65
CA CYS A 18 5.27 9.11 -2.32
C CYS A 18 5.66 10.17 -1.32
N ASP A 19 6.60 11.04 -1.69
CA ASP A 19 6.98 12.22 -0.90
C ASP A 19 7.30 11.87 0.56
N ASN A 20 8.18 10.88 0.74
CA ASN A 20 8.54 10.27 2.03
C ASN A 20 7.37 9.70 2.87
N THR A 21 6.19 9.59 2.30
CA THR A 21 4.99 9.09 2.97
C THR A 21 4.59 7.74 2.41
N VAL A 22 4.27 6.80 3.31
CA VAL A 22 3.84 5.45 2.91
C VAL A 22 2.32 5.38 2.87
N TYR A 23 1.81 5.01 1.71
CA TYR A 23 0.39 4.92 1.42
C TYR A 23 -0.05 3.48 1.24
N VAL A 24 -1.23 3.19 1.81
CA VAL A 24 -1.94 1.93 1.71
C VAL A 24 -3.31 2.17 1.08
N LYS A 25 -3.69 1.33 0.12
CA LYS A 25 -5.02 1.41 -0.48
C LYS A 25 -6.10 1.20 0.59
N LYS A 26 -7.15 2.01 0.54
CA LYS A 26 -8.35 1.78 1.35
C LYS A 26 -9.02 0.49 0.91
N LEU A 27 -8.93 -0.54 1.74
CA LEU A 27 -9.51 -1.86 1.54
C LEU A 27 -10.32 -2.22 2.78
N PRO A 28 -11.49 -2.87 2.63
CA PRO A 28 -12.36 -3.19 3.77
C PRO A 28 -11.67 -4.09 4.80
N GLU A 29 -10.71 -4.91 4.38
CA GLU A 29 -9.95 -5.83 5.25
C GLU A 29 -8.94 -5.13 6.15
N ILE A 30 -8.54 -3.89 5.82
CA ILE A 30 -7.60 -3.09 6.60
C ILE A 30 -8.23 -1.82 7.19
N GLU A 31 -9.49 -1.55 6.86
CA GLU A 31 -10.24 -0.38 7.34
C GLU A 31 -10.32 -0.34 8.87
N GLU A 32 -10.56 -1.47 9.53
CA GLU A 32 -10.58 -1.54 10.99
C GLU A 32 -9.21 -1.23 11.61
N LEU A 33 -8.13 -1.76 11.02
CA LEU A 33 -6.76 -1.53 11.47
C LEU A 33 -6.33 -0.08 11.24
N MET A 34 -6.81 0.54 10.16
CA MET A 34 -6.46 1.91 9.75
C MET A 34 -7.52 2.94 10.13
N SER A 35 -8.49 2.59 10.99
CA SER A 35 -9.60 3.49 11.33
C SER A 35 -9.13 4.79 12.01
N GLY A 36 -7.97 4.77 12.64
CA GLY A 36 -7.33 5.96 13.24
C GLY A 36 -6.20 6.56 12.40
N ALA A 37 -5.89 5.97 11.25
CA ALA A 37 -4.80 6.42 10.40
C ALA A 37 -5.20 7.67 9.61
N GLU A 38 -4.24 8.56 9.40
CA GLU A 38 -4.45 9.72 8.54
C GLU A 38 -4.74 9.27 7.10
N CYS A 39 -5.51 10.09 6.40
CA CYS A 39 -5.90 9.84 5.02
C CYS A 39 -5.28 10.91 4.14
N GLY A 40 -4.70 10.49 3.02
CA GLY A 40 -4.04 11.39 2.09
C GLY A 40 -4.15 10.91 0.66
N VAL A 41 -3.76 11.76 -0.28
CA VAL A 41 -3.79 11.46 -1.70
C VAL A 41 -2.33 11.35 -2.18
N PRO A 42 -1.88 10.17 -2.67
CA PRO A 42 -0.47 9.97 -2.99
C PRO A 42 0.05 10.78 -4.18
N TYR A 43 -0.83 11.30 -5.05
CA TYR A 43 -0.50 12.19 -6.16
C TYR A 43 -1.78 12.85 -6.72
N ASP A 44 -1.65 14.01 -7.38
CA ASP A 44 -2.74 14.65 -8.13
C ASP A 44 -3.41 13.64 -9.08
N SER A 45 -4.68 13.30 -8.82
CA SER A 45 -5.52 12.27 -9.48
C SER A 45 -5.54 10.86 -8.88
N ALA A 46 -4.83 10.60 -7.77
CA ALA A 46 -5.03 9.36 -7.03
C ALA A 46 -6.33 9.41 -6.22
N LYS A 47 -6.83 8.23 -5.84
CA LYS A 47 -7.86 8.13 -4.80
C LYS A 47 -7.23 8.39 -3.44
N GLU A 48 -8.06 8.66 -2.45
CA GLU A 48 -7.61 8.72 -1.06
C GLU A 48 -7.11 7.35 -0.59
N HIS A 49 -5.95 7.35 0.07
CA HIS A 49 -5.26 6.20 0.63
C HIS A 49 -5.05 6.46 2.13
N TYR A 50 -4.86 5.40 2.91
CA TYR A 50 -4.39 5.54 4.29
C TYR A 50 -2.90 5.86 4.27
N ILE A 51 -2.47 6.75 5.15
CA ILE A 51 -1.07 6.99 5.46
C ILE A 51 -0.70 6.01 6.57
N LEU A 52 0.21 5.08 6.24
CA LEU A 52 0.74 4.13 7.19
C LEU A 52 1.87 4.77 7.98
N ASP A 53 1.73 4.79 9.31
CA ASP A 53 2.83 5.13 10.21
C ASP A 53 3.82 3.96 10.25
N ILE A 54 4.97 4.14 9.59
CA ILE A 54 6.03 3.16 9.52
C ILE A 54 6.87 3.08 10.81
N GLU A 55 6.78 4.07 11.69
CA GLU A 55 7.48 4.05 12.97
C GLU A 55 6.78 3.08 13.93
N ASP A 56 5.46 2.93 13.81
CA ASP A 56 4.71 1.86 14.47
C ASP A 56 4.94 0.51 13.77
N ARG A 57 5.92 -0.22 14.28
CA ARG A 57 6.29 -1.55 13.78
C ARG A 57 5.18 -2.57 13.93
N GLU A 58 4.36 -2.49 14.98
CA GLU A 58 3.27 -3.45 15.19
C GLU A 58 2.15 -3.22 14.18
N LEU A 59 1.76 -1.96 14.00
CA LEU A 59 0.79 -1.57 12.97
C LEU A 59 1.29 -1.95 11.58
N THR A 60 2.54 -1.62 11.28
CA THR A 60 3.16 -1.92 9.98
C THR A 60 3.19 -3.42 9.70
N ALA A 61 3.60 -4.24 10.67
CA ALA A 61 3.64 -5.70 10.49
C ALA A 61 2.24 -6.28 10.24
N LYS A 62 1.23 -5.86 11.02
CA LYS A 62 -0.16 -6.29 10.84
C LYS A 62 -0.72 -5.84 9.48
N ALA A 63 -0.44 -4.60 9.10
CA ALA A 63 -0.88 -4.04 7.83
C ALA A 63 -0.29 -4.81 6.65
N VAL A 64 1.02 -5.06 6.67
CA VAL A 64 1.71 -5.84 5.63
C VAL A 64 1.18 -7.26 5.57
N GLU A 65 0.95 -7.94 6.70
CA GLU A 65 0.41 -9.30 6.73
C GLU A 65 -0.97 -9.38 6.08
N ILE A 66 -1.89 -8.47 6.43
CA ILE A 66 -3.23 -8.41 5.83
C ILE A 66 -3.12 -8.12 4.34
N LEU A 67 -2.39 -7.07 3.96
CA LEU A 67 -2.23 -6.67 2.56
C LEU A 67 -1.59 -7.76 1.71
N GLU A 68 -0.61 -8.49 2.24
CA GLU A 68 0.02 -9.61 1.56
C GLU A 68 -0.98 -10.74 1.30
N ARG A 69 -1.84 -11.09 2.28
CA ARG A 69 -2.84 -12.15 2.10
C ARG A 69 -3.85 -11.82 1.00
N ILE A 70 -4.25 -10.57 0.89
CA ILE A 70 -5.37 -10.13 0.03
C ILE A 70 -4.87 -9.69 -1.35
N THR A 71 -3.63 -9.22 -1.46
CA THR A 71 -3.07 -8.73 -2.71
C THR A 71 -2.64 -9.90 -3.59
N PRO A 72 -3.22 -10.06 -4.79
CA PRO A 72 -2.78 -11.08 -5.72
C PRO A 72 -1.42 -10.74 -6.31
N VAL A 73 -0.62 -11.77 -6.61
CA VAL A 73 0.64 -11.58 -7.33
C VAL A 73 0.33 -11.08 -8.74
N PRO A 74 0.91 -9.95 -9.18
CA PRO A 74 0.69 -9.43 -10.52
C PRO A 74 1.17 -10.46 -11.55
N LYS A 75 0.27 -10.88 -12.44
CA LYS A 75 0.62 -11.79 -13.54
C LYS A 75 1.70 -11.14 -14.40
N LYS A 76 2.84 -11.81 -14.54
CA LYS A 76 3.89 -11.40 -15.50
C LYS A 76 3.26 -11.32 -16.88
N LYS A 77 3.09 -10.10 -17.40
CA LYS A 77 2.68 -9.90 -18.80
C LYS A 77 3.80 -10.44 -19.67
N ALA A 78 3.50 -11.38 -20.55
CA ALA A 78 4.46 -11.85 -21.54
C ALA A 78 4.98 -10.64 -22.33
N LYS A 79 6.31 -10.49 -22.41
CA LYS A 79 6.92 -9.47 -23.26
C LYS A 79 6.43 -9.72 -24.69
N LYS A 80 5.65 -8.78 -25.25
CA LYS A 80 5.42 -8.75 -26.70
C LYS A 80 6.79 -8.52 -27.34
N LYS A 81 7.24 -9.51 -28.12
CA LYS A 81 8.41 -9.41 -29.00
C LYS A 81 8.11 -8.44 -30.14
#